data_AF-A0A8C6LB77-F1
#
_entry.id   AF-A0A8C6LB77-F1
#
_cell.length_a   1.000
_cell.length_b   1.000
_cell.length_c   1.000
_cell.angle_alpha   90.00
_cell.angle_beta   90.00
_cell.angle_gamma   90.00
#
_symmetry.space_group_name_H-M   'P 1'
#
loop_
_entity.id
_entity.type
_entity.pdbx_description
1 polymer ?
#
loop_
_entity_poly.entity_id
_entity_poly.type
_entity_poly.pdbx_seq_one_letter_code
_entity_poly.pdbx_strand_id
1 'polypeptide(L)'
;MEVETTETLRSTPTRHEKSLGLLTMKFVCLLQETKDGVLDLKVAADSLAVKQKRRIYDITNVLEGVGLIEKKNKNVIQWRGQDRNSQTQEVLGQVKALKAQISELETQEKELDEQSAWLEENIKHLNHDPVTSAYPFLSFHFLIFLNVLFLLVVYLHPILYCKISHWTHTFAAEILC
;
A
#
# COMPACT_ATOMS: atom_id res chain seq x y z
N MET A 1 25.37 60.50 -54.49
CA MET A 1 26.26 59.34 -54.33
C MET A 1 26.19 58.95 -52.86
N GLU A 2 25.63 57.74 -52.62
CA GLU A 2 25.71 56.81 -51.47
C GLU A 2 25.83 57.43 -50.06
N VAL A 3 24.86 57.36 -49.14
CA VAL A 3 24.10 56.24 -48.53
C VAL A 3 25.01 55.15 -47.96
N GLU A 4 25.29 55.24 -46.66
CA GLU A 4 25.82 54.12 -45.87
C GLU A 4 24.80 53.76 -44.78
N THR A 5 24.00 52.75 -45.11
CA THR A 5 23.03 52.08 -44.24
C THR A 5 23.76 51.31 -43.14
N THR A 6 23.43 51.59 -41.88
CA THR A 6 23.80 50.76 -40.73
C THR A 6 23.22 49.35 -40.92
N GLU A 7 24.11 48.41 -41.24
CA GLU A 7 23.77 47.02 -41.54
C GLU A 7 23.17 46.30 -40.33
N THR A 8 22.15 45.52 -40.67
CA THR A 8 21.43 44.62 -39.80
C THR A 8 22.29 43.39 -39.54
N LEU A 9 22.83 43.21 -38.32
CA LEU A 9 23.39 41.92 -37.90
C LEU A 9 22.26 40.90 -37.71
N ARG A 10 21.73 40.36 -38.82
CA ARG A 10 20.96 39.12 -38.80
C ARG A 10 21.96 37.98 -38.61
N SER A 11 22.18 37.57 -37.36
CA SER A 11 22.74 36.26 -37.08
C SER A 11 21.87 35.23 -37.79
N THR A 12 22.42 34.53 -38.78
CA THR A 12 21.73 33.43 -39.43
C THR A 12 21.37 32.41 -38.35
N PRO A 13 20.07 32.07 -38.17
CA PRO A 13 19.68 31.18 -37.09
C PRO A 13 20.39 29.85 -37.30
N THR A 14 21.29 29.55 -36.38
CA THR A 14 22.16 28.38 -36.48
C THR A 14 21.30 27.12 -36.45
N ARG A 15 21.72 26.05 -37.14
CA ARG A 15 20.95 24.78 -37.24
C ARG A 15 20.51 24.26 -35.86
N HIS A 16 21.27 24.58 -34.82
CA HIS A 16 21.02 24.17 -33.43
C HIS A 16 19.76 24.80 -32.82
N GLU A 17 19.46 26.06 -33.13
CA GLU A 17 18.27 26.79 -32.63
C GLU A 17 16.94 26.20 -33.11
N LYS A 18 16.98 25.40 -34.18
CA LYS A 18 15.81 24.73 -34.77
C LYS A 18 15.78 23.22 -34.47
N SER A 19 16.67 22.74 -33.59
CA SER A 19 16.75 21.32 -33.26
C SER A 19 15.51 20.85 -32.49
N LEU A 20 15.10 19.61 -32.73
CA LEU A 20 13.98 19.01 -32.01
C LEU A 20 14.28 18.95 -30.51
N GLY A 21 15.52 18.66 -30.11
CA GLY A 21 15.92 18.61 -28.70
C GLY A 21 15.71 19.92 -27.95
N LEU A 22 16.04 21.07 -28.57
CA LEU A 22 15.80 22.38 -27.97
C LEU A 22 14.30 22.68 -27.84
N LEU A 23 13.50 22.30 -28.85
CA LEU A 23 12.05 22.43 -28.80
C LEU A 23 11.46 21.55 -27.68
N THR A 24 11.92 20.30 -27.55
CA THR A 24 11.49 19.40 -26.48
C THR A 24 11.80 19.99 -25.10
N MET A 25 13.00 20.53 -24.90
CA MET A 25 13.38 21.18 -23.63
C MET A 25 12.44 22.34 -23.29
N LYS A 26 12.22 23.27 -24.23
CA LYS A 26 11.28 24.39 -24.03
C LYS A 26 9.85 23.92 -23.78
N PHE A 27 9.40 22.89 -24.50
CA PHE A 27 8.07 22.31 -24.34
C PHE A 27 7.88 21.72 -22.93
N VAL A 28 8.87 20.98 -22.44
CA VAL A 28 8.85 20.39 -21.10
C VAL A 28 8.88 21.48 -20.01
N CYS A 29 9.66 22.55 -20.18
CA CYS A 29 9.63 23.68 -19.25
C CYS A 29 8.22 24.30 -19.14
N LEU A 30 7.57 24.59 -20.28
CA LEU A 30 6.20 25.14 -20.29
C LEU A 30 5.20 24.20 -19.60
N LEU A 31 5.37 22.90 -19.78
CA LEU A 31 4.52 21.89 -19.18
C LEU A 31 4.71 21.76 -17.66
N GLN A 32 5.92 21.99 -17.16
CA GLN A 32 6.23 22.00 -15.72
C GLN A 32 5.78 23.30 -15.03
N GLU A 33 5.85 24.44 -15.74
CA GLU A 33 5.41 25.74 -15.24
C GLU A 33 3.89 25.82 -15.06
N THR A 34 3.11 25.07 -15.84
CA THR A 34 1.65 25.00 -15.68
C THR A 34 1.26 24.30 -14.38
N LYS A 35 0.62 25.03 -13.46
CA LYS A 35 0.24 24.53 -12.11
C LYS A 35 -0.57 23.23 -12.13
N ASP A 36 -1.50 23.09 -13.07
CA ASP A 36 -2.39 21.92 -13.15
C ASP A 36 -1.81 20.77 -13.99
N GLY A 37 -0.57 20.92 -14.50
CA GLY A 37 0.01 20.00 -15.46
C GLY A 37 -0.77 19.90 -16.77
N VAL A 38 -1.68 20.85 -17.06
CA VAL A 38 -2.48 20.91 -18.28
C VAL A 38 -1.94 22.00 -19.19
N LEU A 39 -1.60 21.65 -20.42
CA LEU A 39 -1.02 22.56 -21.40
C LEU A 39 -1.86 22.60 -22.70
N ASP A 40 -2.20 23.80 -23.15
CA ASP A 40 -2.83 24.03 -24.46
C ASP A 40 -1.74 24.04 -25.54
N LEU A 41 -1.89 23.15 -26.53
CA LEU A 41 -0.98 22.98 -27.65
C LEU A 41 -0.89 24.24 -28.54
N LYS A 42 -1.92 25.10 -28.56
CA LYS A 42 -1.86 26.39 -29.26
C LYS A 42 -0.91 27.35 -28.57
N VAL A 43 -1.05 27.49 -27.26
CA VAL A 43 -0.19 28.36 -26.43
C VAL A 43 1.26 27.87 -26.47
N ALA A 44 1.46 26.55 -26.43
CA ALA A 44 2.77 25.95 -26.62
C ALA A 44 3.32 26.25 -28.03
N ALA A 45 2.53 26.08 -29.09
CA ALA A 45 2.99 26.36 -30.46
C ALA A 45 3.44 27.82 -30.65
N ASP A 46 2.73 28.77 -30.04
CA ASP A 46 3.08 30.20 -30.08
C ASP A 46 4.37 30.47 -29.28
N SER A 47 4.49 29.90 -28.09
CA SER A 47 5.66 30.07 -27.20
C SER A 47 6.94 29.44 -27.74
N LEU A 48 6.83 28.31 -28.44
CA LEU A 48 7.96 27.67 -29.10
C LEU A 48 8.37 28.36 -30.41
N ALA A 49 7.65 29.42 -30.84
CA ALA A 49 7.87 30.17 -32.08
C ALA A 49 8.07 29.27 -33.32
N VAL A 50 7.39 28.11 -33.33
CA VAL A 50 7.58 27.11 -34.38
C VAL A 50 6.79 27.56 -35.60
N LYS A 51 7.48 28.00 -36.65
CA LYS A 51 6.83 28.30 -37.95
C LYS A 51 6.06 27.10 -38.55
N GLN A 52 6.27 25.89 -38.04
CA GLN A 52 5.68 24.65 -38.52
C GLN A 52 5.07 23.82 -37.37
N LYS A 53 3.74 23.69 -37.36
CA LYS A 53 3.00 22.85 -36.38
C LYS A 53 3.40 21.36 -36.37
N ARG A 54 4.23 20.92 -37.32
CA ARG A 54 4.71 19.54 -37.44
C ARG A 54 5.53 19.07 -36.24
N ARG A 55 6.34 19.94 -35.62
CA ARG A 55 7.26 19.55 -34.53
C ARG A 55 6.57 19.28 -33.20
N ILE A 56 5.42 19.91 -32.96
CA ILE A 56 4.61 19.64 -31.77
C ILE A 56 4.19 18.17 -31.74
N TYR A 57 3.73 17.63 -32.87
CA TYR A 57 3.34 16.22 -32.95
C TYR A 57 4.51 15.25 -32.77
N ASP A 58 5.70 15.61 -33.26
CA ASP A 58 6.89 14.79 -33.03
C ASP A 58 7.19 14.67 -31.53
N ILE A 59 7.07 15.78 -30.79
CA ILE A 59 7.29 15.80 -29.34
C ILE A 59 6.16 15.06 -28.62
N THR A 60 4.89 15.39 -28.91
CA THR A 60 3.76 14.79 -28.20
C THR A 60 3.66 13.30 -28.45
N ASN A 61 3.89 12.81 -29.67
CA ASN A 61 3.80 11.38 -29.96
C ASN A 61 4.88 10.58 -29.21
N VAL A 62 6.09 11.14 -29.06
CA VAL A 62 7.16 10.50 -28.28
C VAL A 62 6.80 10.51 -26.79
N LEU A 63 6.38 11.65 -26.25
CA LEU A 63 6.01 11.76 -24.83
C LEU A 63 4.78 10.92 -24.48
N GLU A 64 3.81 10.80 -25.39
CA GLU A 64 2.63 9.93 -25.28
C GLU A 64 3.03 8.45 -25.38
N GLY A 65 3.92 8.11 -26.32
CA GLY A 65 4.46 6.75 -26.47
C GLY A 65 5.25 6.27 -25.25
N VAL A 66 5.95 7.18 -24.55
CA VAL A 66 6.61 6.89 -23.26
C VAL A 66 5.61 6.91 -22.10
N GLY A 67 4.43 7.50 -22.27
CA GLY A 67 3.40 7.60 -21.23
C GLY A 67 3.59 8.74 -20.23
N LEU A 68 4.41 9.75 -20.56
CA LEU A 68 4.63 10.94 -19.72
C LEU A 68 3.52 11.99 -19.87
N ILE A 69 2.78 11.94 -20.98
CA ILE A 69 1.62 12.80 -21.21
C ILE A 69 0.42 11.99 -21.64
N GLU A 70 -0.76 12.55 -21.40
CA GLU A 70 -2.02 12.05 -21.93
C GLU A 70 -2.78 13.15 -22.67
N LYS A 71 -3.59 12.72 -23.64
CA LYS A 71 -4.42 13.64 -24.42
C LYS A 71 -5.78 13.80 -23.76
N LYS A 72 -6.04 15.00 -23.22
CA LYS A 72 -7.37 15.39 -22.71
C LYS A 72 -8.32 15.71 -23.86
N ASN A 73 -7.90 16.62 -24.74
CA ASN A 73 -8.69 17.09 -25.88
C ASN A 73 -7.78 17.28 -27.11
N LYS A 74 -8.36 17.59 -28.28
CA LYS A 74 -7.58 17.81 -29.53
C LYS A 74 -6.46 18.85 -29.40
N ASN A 75 -6.62 19.85 -28.54
CA ASN A 75 -5.66 20.93 -28.31
C ASN A 75 -5.09 20.93 -26.89
N VAL A 76 -5.43 19.96 -26.03
CA VAL A 76 -5.08 19.99 -24.61
C VAL A 76 -4.44 18.68 -24.22
N ILE A 77 -3.26 18.75 -23.65
CA ILE A 77 -2.53 17.61 -23.09
C ILE A 77 -2.34 17.79 -21.59
N GLN A 78 -2.17 16.68 -20.89
CA GLN A 78 -1.94 16.64 -19.45
C GLN A 78 -0.67 15.87 -19.13
N TRP A 79 0.15 16.40 -18.23
CA TRP A 79 1.38 15.79 -17.74
C TRP A 79 1.07 14.72 -16.70
N ARG A 80 1.38 13.46 -17.05
CA ARG A 80 1.33 12.33 -16.12
C ARG A 80 2.58 12.36 -15.26
N GLY A 81 2.57 13.22 -14.24
CA GLY A 81 3.70 13.33 -13.31
C GLY A 81 3.66 14.51 -12.36
N GLN A 82 2.84 15.53 -12.62
CA GLN A 82 2.72 16.72 -11.76
C GLN A 82 2.18 16.33 -10.37
N ASP A 83 1.22 15.39 -10.34
CA ASP A 83 0.60 14.91 -9.11
C ASP A 83 1.56 14.14 -8.20
N ARG A 84 2.74 13.72 -8.68
CA ARG A 84 3.71 13.07 -7.80
C ARG A 84 4.10 13.97 -6.65
N ASN A 85 4.10 15.29 -6.79
CA ASN A 85 4.49 16.18 -5.70
C ASN A 85 3.43 16.22 -4.59
N SER A 86 2.15 16.25 -4.97
CA SER A 86 0.99 16.21 -4.08
C SER A 86 0.82 14.83 -3.44
N GLN A 87 0.85 13.76 -4.25
CA GLN A 87 0.79 12.37 -3.78
C GLN A 87 1.97 12.03 -2.88
N THR A 88 3.18 12.52 -3.17
CA THR A 88 4.36 12.21 -2.35
C THR A 88 4.24 12.80 -0.95
N GLN A 89 3.63 13.98 -0.77
CA GLN A 89 3.46 14.54 0.58
C GLN A 89 2.42 13.76 1.39
N GLU A 90 1.30 13.40 0.79
CA GLU A 90 0.27 12.59 1.45
C GLU A 90 0.81 11.19 1.78
N VAL A 91 1.46 10.53 0.81
CA VAL A 91 2.10 9.21 1.00
C VAL A 91 3.21 9.30 2.05
N LEU A 92 4.00 10.37 2.07
CA LEU A 92 5.03 10.57 3.09
C LEU A 92 4.41 10.75 4.49
N GLY A 93 3.27 11.44 4.58
CA GLY A 93 2.49 11.56 5.82
C GLY A 93 1.98 10.20 6.30
N GLN A 94 1.40 9.41 5.41
CA GLN A 94 0.94 8.04 5.70
C GLN A 94 2.09 7.13 6.12
N VAL A 95 3.23 7.17 5.42
CA VAL A 95 4.42 6.39 5.79
C VAL A 95 4.94 6.77 7.17
N LYS A 96 4.94 8.06 7.54
CA LYS A 96 5.32 8.49 8.88
C LYS A 96 4.34 7.98 9.95
N ALA A 97 3.03 8.08 9.68
CA ALA A 97 2.01 7.58 10.60
C ALA A 97 2.11 6.06 10.80
N LEU A 98 2.28 5.30 9.72
CA LEU A 98 2.46 3.85 9.76
C LEU A 98 3.75 3.46 10.52
N LYS A 99 4.85 4.18 10.31
CA LYS A 99 6.09 3.95 11.08
C LYS A 99 5.89 4.20 12.58
N ALA A 100 5.14 5.23 12.96
CA ALA A 100 4.83 5.48 14.37
C ALA A 100 3.96 4.35 14.95
N GLN A 101 2.97 3.87 14.21
CA GLN A 101 2.14 2.73 14.64
C GLN A 101 2.95 1.44 14.81
N ILE A 102 3.89 1.16 13.91
CA ILE A 102 4.78 0.00 14.03
C ILE A 102 5.60 0.10 15.33
N SER A 103 6.23 1.25 15.59
CA SER A 103 7.03 1.45 16.81
C SER A 103 6.21 1.31 18.10
N GLU A 104 4.95 1.75 18.09
CA GLU A 104 4.03 1.58 19.22
C GLU A 104 3.70 0.10 19.43
N LEU A 105 3.34 -0.61 18.35
CA LEU A 105 3.02 -2.03 18.41
C LEU A 105 4.21 -2.89 18.86
N GLU A 106 5.42 -2.59 18.40
CA GLU A 106 6.65 -3.26 18.85
C GLU A 106 6.88 -3.08 20.36
N THR A 107 6.51 -1.91 20.90
CA THR A 107 6.61 -1.65 22.35
C THR A 107 5.58 -2.46 23.13
N GLN A 108 4.35 -2.56 22.61
CA GLN A 108 3.29 -3.36 23.22
C GLN A 108 3.58 -4.86 23.18
N GLU A 109 4.12 -5.37 22.07
CA GLU A 109 4.55 -6.76 21.93
C GLU A 109 5.62 -7.09 22.98
N LYS A 110 6.61 -6.22 23.15
CA LYS A 110 7.66 -6.40 24.15
C LYS A 110 7.12 -6.44 25.57
N GLU A 111 6.18 -5.57 25.92
CA GLU A 111 5.53 -5.57 27.25
C GLU A 111 4.77 -6.89 27.49
N LEU A 112 4.07 -7.40 26.47
CA LEU A 112 3.36 -8.68 26.57
C LEU A 112 4.34 -9.85 26.74
N ASP A 113 5.46 -9.84 26.05
CA ASP A 113 6.51 -10.86 26.20
C ASP A 113 7.12 -10.85 27.61
N GLU A 114 7.37 -9.66 28.17
CA GLU A 114 7.85 -9.52 29.55
C GLU A 114 6.84 -10.06 30.57
N GLN A 115 5.55 -9.77 30.39
CA GLN A 115 4.47 -10.30 31.23
C GLN A 115 4.33 -11.82 31.12
N SER A 116 4.44 -12.36 29.90
CA SER A 116 4.41 -13.80 29.65
C SER A 116 5.56 -14.51 30.37
N ALA A 117 6.78 -14.01 30.19
CA ALA A 117 7.96 -14.55 30.86
C ALA A 117 7.83 -14.51 32.39
N TRP A 118 7.31 -13.41 32.93
CA TRP A 118 7.07 -13.27 34.37
C TRP A 118 6.04 -14.28 34.90
N LEU A 119 4.93 -14.49 34.17
CA LEU A 119 3.92 -15.49 34.54
C LEU A 119 4.50 -16.91 34.52
N GLU A 120 5.30 -17.25 33.50
CA GLU A 120 5.95 -18.54 33.43
C GLU A 120 6.90 -18.80 34.61
N GLU A 121 7.67 -17.76 35.01
CA GLU A 121 8.55 -17.85 36.17
C GLU A 121 7.76 -18.06 37.47
N ASN A 122 6.67 -17.30 37.68
CA ASN A 122 5.82 -17.49 38.85
C ASN A 122 5.19 -18.89 38.91
N ILE A 123 4.71 -19.42 37.77
CA ILE A 123 4.18 -20.79 37.73
C ILE A 123 5.27 -21.79 38.10
N LYS A 124 6.51 -21.61 37.62
CA LYS A 124 7.65 -22.47 38.00
C LYS A 124 7.92 -22.39 39.50
N HIS A 125 7.90 -21.19 40.09
CA HIS A 125 8.12 -20.98 41.52
C HIS A 125 7.02 -21.65 42.36
N LEU A 126 5.74 -21.44 42.02
CA LEU A 126 4.60 -22.06 42.70
C LEU A 126 4.61 -23.61 42.61
N ASN A 127 5.11 -24.16 41.50
CA ASN A 127 5.27 -25.60 41.34
C ASN A 127 6.45 -26.17 42.17
N HIS A 128 7.44 -25.35 42.52
CA HIS A 128 8.56 -25.76 43.38
C HIS A 128 8.25 -25.61 44.88
N ASP A 129 7.10 -25.07 45.26
CA ASP A 129 6.69 -25.03 46.65
C ASP A 129 6.55 -26.45 47.20
N PRO A 130 7.20 -26.78 48.33
CA PRO A 130 7.22 -28.13 48.89
C PRO A 130 5.82 -28.61 49.30
N VAL A 131 4.87 -27.69 49.51
CA VAL A 131 3.46 -28.00 49.79
C VAL A 131 2.77 -28.60 48.56
N THR A 132 3.01 -28.07 47.36
CA THR A 132 2.45 -28.58 46.10
C THR A 132 3.07 -29.93 45.72
N SER A 133 4.38 -30.09 45.97
CA SER A 133 5.11 -31.35 45.76
C SER A 133 4.81 -32.44 46.80
N ALA A 134 4.37 -32.08 48.02
CA ALA A 134 4.09 -33.01 49.11
C ALA A 134 2.73 -33.74 49.01
N TYR A 135 1.80 -33.28 48.16
CA TYR A 135 0.46 -33.89 48.03
C TYR A 135 0.12 -34.41 46.61
N PRO A 136 0.95 -35.27 45.97
CA PRO A 136 0.61 -35.92 44.70
C PRO A 136 -0.57 -36.90 44.85
N PHE A 137 -0.95 -37.26 46.08
CA PHE A 137 -2.10 -38.11 46.36
C PHE A 137 -3.44 -37.41 46.09
N LEU A 138 -3.51 -36.08 46.30
CA LEU A 138 -4.72 -35.30 46.00
C LEU A 138 -5.00 -35.24 44.50
N SER A 139 -3.95 -35.11 43.66
CA SER A 139 -4.09 -35.10 42.21
C SER A 139 -4.46 -36.49 41.65
N PHE A 140 -3.88 -37.57 42.17
CA PHE A 140 -4.24 -38.94 41.77
C PHE A 140 -5.66 -39.32 42.18
N HIS A 141 -6.06 -39.02 43.42
CA HIS A 141 -7.42 -39.30 43.89
C HIS A 141 -8.45 -38.49 43.11
N PHE A 142 -8.15 -37.22 42.80
CA PHE A 142 -9.01 -36.39 41.96
C PHE A 142 -9.11 -36.92 40.52
N LEU A 143 -8.00 -37.38 39.93
CA LEU A 143 -7.98 -37.97 38.59
C LEU A 143 -8.77 -39.28 38.52
N ILE A 144 -8.66 -40.13 39.55
CA ILE A 144 -9.46 -41.35 39.69
C ILE A 144 -10.93 -41.00 39.87
N PHE A 145 -11.25 -40.02 40.72
CA PHE A 145 -12.62 -39.55 40.93
C PHE A 145 -13.24 -39.00 39.64
N LEU A 146 -12.50 -38.21 38.86
CA LEU A 146 -12.93 -37.71 37.56
C LEU A 146 -13.11 -38.85 36.54
N ASN A 147 -12.22 -39.84 36.51
CA ASN A 147 -12.37 -41.01 35.64
C ASN A 147 -13.58 -41.87 36.03
N VAL A 148 -13.78 -42.09 37.32
CA VAL A 148 -14.94 -42.82 37.84
C VAL A 148 -16.23 -42.05 37.56
N LEU A 149 -16.24 -40.72 37.75
CA LEU A 149 -17.37 -39.87 37.41
C LEU A 149 -17.67 -39.88 35.91
N PHE A 150 -16.64 -39.81 35.06
CA PHE A 150 -16.78 -39.91 33.61
C PHE A 150 -17.34 -41.27 33.19
N LEU A 151 -16.80 -42.37 33.71
CA LEU A 151 -17.33 -43.71 33.48
C LEU A 151 -18.76 -43.84 33.99
N LEU A 152 -19.09 -43.27 35.15
CA LEU A 152 -20.44 -43.30 35.70
C LEU A 152 -21.40 -42.49 34.82
N VAL A 153 -21.01 -41.31 34.33
CA VAL A 153 -21.81 -40.53 33.37
C VAL A 153 -22.03 -41.29 32.06
N VAL A 154 -21.01 -41.99 31.56
CA VAL A 154 -21.09 -42.76 30.31
C VAL A 154 -21.89 -44.05 30.46
N TYR A 155 -21.74 -44.77 31.58
CA TYR A 155 -22.34 -46.09 31.80
C TYR A 155 -23.71 -46.05 32.50
N LEU A 156 -24.00 -45.07 33.36
CA LEU A 156 -25.29 -45.01 34.06
C LEU A 156 -26.42 -44.37 33.26
N HIS A 157 -26.15 -43.77 32.09
CA HIS A 157 -27.19 -43.12 31.28
C HIS A 157 -27.33 -43.72 29.85
N PRO A 158 -27.73 -45.00 29.71
CA PRO A 158 -28.03 -45.62 28.41
C PRO A 158 -29.13 -44.86 27.63
N ILE A 159 -29.95 -44.06 28.32
CA ILE A 159 -31.02 -43.25 27.73
C ILE A 159 -30.46 -41.99 27.03
N LEU A 160 -29.30 -41.46 27.42
CA LEU A 160 -28.70 -40.28 26.75
C LEU A 160 -28.05 -40.69 25.43
N TYR A 161 -27.35 -41.84 25.42
CA TYR A 161 -26.70 -42.35 24.22
C TYR A 161 -27.73 -42.71 23.14
N CYS A 162 -28.87 -43.28 23.53
CA CYS A 162 -29.98 -43.56 22.61
C CYS A 162 -30.60 -42.26 22.03
N LYS A 163 -30.78 -41.22 22.85
CA LYS A 163 -31.29 -39.92 22.38
C LYS A 163 -30.32 -39.17 21.48
N ILE A 164 -29.02 -39.18 21.79
CA ILE A 164 -27.98 -38.55 20.98
C ILE A 164 -27.83 -39.30 19.65
N SER A 165 -27.80 -40.63 19.66
CA SER A 165 -27.74 -41.45 18.44
C SER A 165 -28.97 -41.25 17.54
N HIS A 166 -30.18 -41.24 18.11
CA HIS A 166 -31.41 -40.97 17.36
C HIS A 166 -31.42 -39.55 16.78
N TRP A 167 -30.96 -38.54 17.54
CA TRP A 167 -30.86 -37.16 17.06
C TRP A 167 -29.87 -37.03 15.90
N THR A 168 -28.70 -37.68 15.98
CA THR A 168 -27.72 -37.68 14.88
C THR A 168 -28.23 -38.37 13.61
N HIS A 169 -29.03 -39.44 13.74
CA HIS A 169 -29.62 -40.11 12.58
C HIS A 169 -30.77 -39.32 11.95
N THR A 170 -31.57 -38.62 12.76
CA THR A 170 -32.68 -37.79 12.26
C THR A 170 -32.15 -36.52 11.59
N PHE A 171 -31.12 -35.89 12.17
CA PHE A 171 -30.50 -34.68 11.63
C PHE A 171 -29.68 -34.94 10.36
N ALA A 172 -29.03 -36.11 10.25
CA ALA A 172 -28.33 -36.50 9.03
C ALA A 172 -29.29 -36.81 7.86
N ALA A 173 -30.53 -37.26 8.14
CA ALA A 173 -31.55 -37.52 7.12
C ALA A 173 -32.17 -36.22 6.56
N GLU A 174 -32.28 -35.16 7.36
CA GLU A 174 -32.78 -33.85 6.91
C GLU A 174 -31.75 -33.05 6.09
N ILE A 175 -30.45 -33.35 6.22
CA ILE A 175 -29.38 -32.66 5.47
C ILE A 175 -29.10 -33.34 4.11
N LEU A 176 -29.46 -34.61 3.93
CA LEU A 176 -29.24 -35.38 2.70
C LEU A 176 -30.46 -35.53 1.77
N CYS A 177 -31.54 -34.79 2.01
CA CYS A 177 -32.72 -34.71 1.12
C CYS A 177 -33.01 -33.28 0.71
#